data_AF-A0A9D4KSL1-F1
#
_entry.id   AF-A0A9D4KSL1-F1
#
_cell.length_a   1.000
_cell.length_b   1.000
_cell.length_c   1.000
_cell.angle_alpha   90.00
_cell.angle_beta   90.00
_cell.angle_gamma   90.00
#
_symmetry.space_group_name_H-M   'P 1'
#
loop_
_entity.id
_entity.type
_entity.pdbx_description
1 polymer ?
#
loop_
_entity_poly.entity_id
_entity_poly.type
_entity_poly.pdbx_seq_one_letter_code
_entity_poly.pdbx_strand_id
1 'polypeptide(L)'
;MEEPDPKKLRLSSDISQSTVNQSAETLEYELDIDGNEAFDGAGKENGVGNKGHMPSTEPDIFDKAGRSNCWKNDDYMKNCDSHGEEGRIEHINGFSTERASLMKIESVKKDAVTITNVIPNVDLVDVYKKILARRNVKHRVDLVTLELLEGASEQQDANANASEVIHSPSDEIFKDVAEILLKFPNVDPSYIYDLLERNESKENRVAIVLDKLGTSLSEKGTNDISRDYTPPSSVSESLTSNESKKSDPFSDPEFRKNPLYRDLRTLRKVLPAVDPNELYAYLEAHFDKPNRVQIVIDELAKSDSQDSLPVEDNPSLEDTDKGKAPMTTEDKVQADLKGLKEIFRDCDPSFLYEKLVMLYNDSDRVVKIASELFERKDYPKIEETKGVKSDKKHPKDVKFDIREFLVKFPDPFNYFENTERMVSDSYKEHALIYVKNTFPFLKDGFLKKVLNSHKYHLLPAITEIDTAVNDTICKFSTLI
;
A
#
# COMPACT_ATOMS: atom_id res chain seq x y z
N MET A 1 -28.99 -20.08 68.14
CA MET A 1 -30.08 -20.82 67.49
C MET A 1 -31.11 -19.80 67.06
N GLU A 2 -31.77 -20.07 65.93
CA GLU A 2 -32.66 -19.21 65.14
C GLU A 2 -31.95 -18.38 64.06
N GLU A 3 -31.96 -18.93 62.85
CA GLU A 3 -31.85 -18.22 61.57
C GLU A 3 -33.04 -17.27 61.38
N PRO A 4 -32.86 -16.10 60.74
CA PRO A 4 -33.96 -15.37 60.14
C PRO A 4 -33.99 -15.47 58.61
N ASP A 5 -35.18 -15.81 58.15
CA ASP A 5 -35.73 -15.90 56.79
C ASP A 5 -35.61 -14.58 55.99
N PRO A 6 -35.12 -14.58 54.73
CA PRO A 6 -35.07 -13.37 53.91
C PRO A 6 -36.22 -13.34 52.89
N LYS A 7 -37.32 -12.63 53.20
CA LYS A 7 -38.30 -12.19 52.19
C LYS A 7 -38.71 -10.73 52.40
N LYS A 8 -38.62 -9.99 51.28
CA LYS A 8 -39.18 -8.67 50.96
C LYS A 8 -38.38 -7.44 51.42
N LEU A 9 -37.52 -6.97 50.52
CA LEU A 9 -37.29 -5.54 50.34
C LEU A 9 -37.51 -5.16 48.87
N ARG A 10 -38.62 -4.47 48.63
CA ARG A 10 -38.86 -3.64 47.45
C ARG A 10 -37.87 -2.48 47.51
N LEU A 11 -37.07 -2.28 46.46
CA LEU A 11 -36.32 -1.06 46.24
C LEU A 11 -37.06 -0.22 45.19
N SER A 12 -37.55 0.92 45.67
CA SER A 12 -38.08 2.05 44.93
C SER A 12 -36.97 2.72 44.11
N SER A 13 -37.26 2.95 42.84
CA SER A 13 -36.44 3.69 41.89
C SER A 13 -36.80 5.17 41.93
N ASP A 14 -35.97 5.99 42.57
CA ASP A 14 -35.96 7.44 42.41
C ASP A 14 -34.63 7.84 41.77
N ILE A 15 -34.61 8.00 40.45
CA ILE A 15 -33.49 8.61 39.72
C ILE A 15 -33.84 10.07 39.49
N SER A 16 -33.10 10.93 40.19
CA SER A 16 -33.16 12.38 40.08
C SER A 16 -32.58 12.83 38.73
N GLN A 17 -33.33 13.68 38.03
CA GLN A 17 -32.89 14.41 36.85
C GLN A 17 -31.89 15.49 37.29
N SER A 18 -30.63 15.43 36.83
CA SER A 18 -29.70 16.55 36.94
C SER A 18 -29.64 17.31 35.61
N THR A 19 -30.18 18.53 35.64
CA THR A 19 -30.00 19.59 34.65
C THR A 19 -28.52 19.97 34.51
N VAL A 20 -27.95 19.80 33.31
CA VAL A 20 -26.65 20.34 32.93
C VAL A 20 -26.89 21.70 32.24
N ASN A 21 -26.51 22.78 32.91
CA ASN A 21 -26.41 24.10 32.32
C ASN A 21 -25.10 24.19 31.54
N GLN A 22 -25.22 24.46 30.24
CA GLN A 22 -24.13 24.84 29.35
C GLN A 22 -23.84 26.33 29.54
N SER A 23 -22.62 26.66 29.96
CA SER A 23 -22.05 28.01 29.81
C SER A 23 -20.85 27.89 28.87
N ALA A 24 -21.01 28.48 27.69
CA ALA A 24 -19.97 28.63 26.69
C ALA A 24 -18.98 29.70 27.16
N GLU A 25 -17.72 29.31 27.34
CA GLU A 25 -16.60 30.23 27.54
C GLU A 25 -15.68 30.12 26.33
N THR A 26 -15.74 31.15 25.50
CA THR A 26 -14.91 31.37 24.32
C THR A 26 -13.51 31.78 24.80
N LEU A 27 -12.52 30.89 24.69
CA LEU A 27 -11.10 31.22 24.87
C LEU A 27 -10.51 31.59 23.52
N GLU A 28 -10.44 32.89 23.25
CA GLU A 28 -9.60 33.47 22.20
C GLU A 28 -8.14 33.38 22.67
N TYR A 29 -7.31 32.61 21.96
CA TYR A 29 -5.86 32.65 22.11
C TYR A 29 -5.29 33.63 21.08
N GLU A 30 -4.91 34.81 21.56
CA GLU A 30 -4.01 35.72 20.85
C GLU A 30 -2.60 35.07 20.78
N LEU A 31 -2.09 34.89 19.58
CA LEU A 31 -0.71 34.47 19.31
C LEU A 31 0.13 35.72 19.09
N ASP A 32 0.79 36.18 20.14
CA ASP A 32 1.92 37.11 20.04
C ASP A 32 3.15 36.35 19.51
N ILE A 33 3.57 36.68 18.29
CA ILE A 33 4.85 36.29 17.71
C ILE A 33 5.77 37.50 17.78
N ASP A 34 6.56 37.59 18.85
CA ASP A 34 7.76 38.43 18.92
C ASP A 34 8.90 37.61 19.51
N GLY A 35 10.04 37.58 18.82
CA GLY A 35 11.22 36.85 19.30
C GLY A 35 12.35 36.68 18.28
N ASN A 36 12.83 37.78 17.71
CA ASN A 36 14.14 37.86 17.08
C ASN A 36 15.23 37.69 18.16
N GLU A 37 16.02 36.61 18.10
CA GLU A 37 17.32 36.58 18.79
C GLU A 37 18.44 36.41 17.77
N ALA A 38 19.16 37.51 17.57
CA ALA A 38 20.45 37.57 16.93
C ALA A 38 21.50 36.93 17.84
N PHE A 39 22.31 36.01 17.31
CA PHE A 39 23.44 35.43 18.01
C PHE A 39 24.75 36.00 17.41
N ASP A 40 25.19 37.12 17.97
CA ASP A 40 26.56 37.62 17.84
C ASP A 40 27.32 37.25 19.13
N GLY A 41 28.51 36.67 18.99
CA GLY A 41 29.32 36.28 20.14
C GLY A 41 30.69 35.73 19.79
N ALA A 42 31.63 36.65 19.54
CA ALA A 42 33.04 36.38 19.28
C ALA A 42 33.83 35.85 20.49
N GLY A 43 34.86 35.06 20.18
CA GLY A 43 36.18 35.14 20.82
C GLY A 43 36.49 34.13 21.94
N LYS A 44 37.50 33.26 21.71
CA LYS A 44 38.84 33.44 22.29
C LYS A 44 39.85 32.38 21.84
N GLU A 45 41.01 32.93 21.53
CA GLU A 45 42.33 32.38 21.24
C GLU A 45 42.81 31.33 22.25
N ASN A 46 43.62 30.37 21.78
CA ASN A 46 44.86 29.96 22.44
C ASN A 46 45.77 29.23 21.46
N GLY A 47 46.91 29.83 21.16
CA GLY A 47 47.98 29.26 20.34
C GLY A 47 49.03 28.53 21.18
N VAL A 48 49.53 27.43 20.63
CA VAL A 48 50.86 26.83 20.87
C VAL A 48 51.17 26.14 19.52
N GLY A 49 52.16 26.50 18.71
CA GLY A 49 53.53 26.89 19.02
C GLY A 49 54.44 25.69 18.77
N ASN A 50 54.84 25.41 17.53
CA ASN A 50 56.13 24.76 17.30
C ASN A 50 56.73 25.04 15.92
N LYS A 51 57.98 25.50 15.94
CA LYS A 51 58.84 25.83 14.80
C LYS A 51 59.73 24.62 14.50
N GLY A 52 59.94 24.33 13.22
CA GLY A 52 61.00 23.46 12.71
C GLY A 52 61.39 23.94 11.32
N HIS A 53 62.66 24.25 11.12
CA HIS A 53 63.21 25.08 10.05
C HIS A 53 64.22 24.26 9.21
N MET A 54 64.17 24.42 7.87
CA MET A 54 65.26 24.32 6.87
C MET A 54 65.87 22.92 6.53
N PRO A 55 66.64 22.77 5.42
CA PRO A 55 66.18 22.78 4.01
C PRO A 55 66.87 21.67 3.16
N SER A 56 66.51 21.46 1.87
CA SER A 56 67.49 21.38 0.76
C SER A 56 66.88 21.05 -0.62
N THR A 57 67.49 21.68 -1.64
CA THR A 57 67.77 21.20 -3.02
C THR A 57 66.65 21.05 -4.05
N GLU A 58 66.55 22.09 -4.89
CA GLU A 58 66.50 22.11 -6.37
C GLU A 58 67.12 20.88 -7.12
N PRO A 59 66.84 20.62 -8.42
CA PRO A 59 66.62 21.65 -9.46
C PRO A 59 65.53 21.44 -10.53
N ASP A 60 65.28 22.58 -11.20
CA ASP A 60 64.55 22.87 -12.45
C ASP A 60 64.77 21.90 -13.61
N ILE A 61 63.68 21.50 -14.28
CA ILE A 61 63.66 21.08 -15.70
C ILE A 61 62.27 21.37 -16.36
N PHE A 62 62.27 22.27 -17.36
CA PHE A 62 61.34 22.49 -18.52
C PHE A 62 59.85 22.89 -18.37
N ASP A 63 59.58 24.19 -18.59
CA ASP A 63 58.99 24.84 -19.78
C ASP A 63 57.87 24.19 -20.65
N LYS A 64 56.91 25.06 -21.01
CA LYS A 64 56.10 25.15 -22.26
C LYS A 64 54.93 24.19 -22.49
N ALA A 65 53.73 24.66 -22.18
CA ALA A 65 52.76 25.11 -23.19
C ALA A 65 51.47 25.61 -22.51
N GLY A 66 51.27 26.92 -22.54
CA GLY A 66 50.04 27.55 -22.09
C GLY A 66 48.86 27.32 -23.03
N ARG A 67 47.66 27.35 -22.46
CA ARG A 67 46.49 28.11 -22.93
C ARG A 67 45.33 27.91 -21.96
N SER A 68 45.07 28.95 -21.18
CA SER A 68 43.83 29.16 -20.43
C SER A 68 42.75 29.71 -21.37
N ASN A 69 41.58 29.09 -21.43
CA ASN A 69 40.40 29.69 -22.06
C ASN A 69 39.38 30.08 -21.00
N CYS A 70 39.35 31.38 -20.70
CA CYS A 70 38.24 32.04 -20.00
C CYS A 70 37.05 32.18 -20.95
N TRP A 71 35.87 31.77 -20.49
CA TRP A 71 34.61 32.07 -21.16
C TRP A 71 34.16 33.49 -20.78
N LYS A 72 33.95 34.33 -21.79
CA LYS A 72 33.11 35.54 -21.68
C LYS A 72 31.98 35.38 -22.69
N ASN A 73 30.76 35.34 -22.18
CA ASN A 73 29.54 35.59 -22.94
C ASN A 73 29.31 37.10 -22.91
N ASP A 74 29.03 37.71 -24.07
CA ASP A 74 28.04 38.77 -24.24
C ASP A 74 27.88 39.08 -25.74
N ASP A 75 26.70 39.61 -26.07
CA ASP A 75 26.25 40.19 -27.35
C ASP A 75 25.77 39.23 -28.45
N TYR A 76 24.45 39.16 -28.63
CA TYR A 76 23.72 39.83 -29.74
C TYR A 76 22.26 39.35 -29.80
N MET A 77 21.32 40.22 -29.38
CA MET A 77 19.90 40.14 -29.73
C MET A 77 19.58 41.34 -30.62
N LYS A 78 19.34 41.09 -31.91
CA LYS A 78 18.75 42.07 -32.84
C LYS A 78 17.87 41.36 -33.87
N ASN A 79 16.58 41.66 -33.77
CA ASN A 79 15.50 41.76 -34.76
C ASN A 79 15.69 41.11 -36.15
N CYS A 80 14.71 40.27 -36.52
CA CYS A 80 14.29 40.10 -37.91
C CYS A 80 12.76 40.10 -37.99
N ASP A 81 12.21 41.17 -38.56
CA ASP A 81 10.90 41.22 -39.19
C ASP A 81 11.02 40.80 -40.67
N SER A 82 9.89 40.36 -41.21
CA SER A 82 9.44 40.40 -42.62
C SER A 82 9.75 39.25 -43.60
N HIS A 83 8.63 38.71 -44.11
CA HIS A 83 8.28 38.26 -45.46
C HIS A 83 9.10 37.20 -46.23
N GLY A 84 8.41 36.12 -46.59
CA GLY A 84 8.05 35.88 -48.00
C GLY A 84 8.86 34.84 -48.79
N GLU A 85 8.10 34.02 -49.51
CA GLU A 85 8.43 33.24 -50.72
C GLU A 85 8.86 31.77 -50.64
N GLU A 86 8.26 31.08 -51.60
CA GLU A 86 8.22 29.67 -51.94
C GLU A 86 9.56 29.13 -52.42
N GLY A 87 9.85 27.86 -52.13
CA GLY A 87 11.11 27.24 -52.53
C GLY A 87 11.18 25.74 -52.31
N ARG A 88 10.42 25.01 -53.11
CA ARG A 88 10.50 23.58 -53.42
C ARG A 88 11.93 23.00 -53.39
N ILE A 89 12.24 22.12 -52.43
CA ILE A 89 13.28 21.08 -52.56
C ILE A 89 12.78 19.80 -51.87
N GLU A 90 12.40 18.82 -52.69
CA GLU A 90 12.26 17.42 -52.28
C GLU A 90 13.65 16.79 -52.24
N HIS A 91 14.13 16.34 -51.08
CA HIS A 91 15.14 15.28 -50.98
C HIS A 91 15.13 14.65 -49.58
N ILE A 92 14.55 13.45 -49.51
CA ILE A 92 15.01 12.24 -48.80
C ILE A 92 15.70 12.47 -47.46
N ASN A 93 14.98 12.22 -46.36
CA ASN A 93 15.54 11.71 -45.10
C ASN A 93 14.49 10.86 -44.37
N GLY A 94 14.40 9.59 -44.76
CA GLY A 94 13.67 8.57 -44.03
C GLY A 94 14.55 7.98 -42.93
N PHE A 95 14.67 8.66 -41.79
CA PHE A 95 15.22 8.06 -40.57
C PHE A 95 14.65 8.76 -39.32
N SER A 96 13.98 7.97 -38.47
CA SER A 96 13.59 8.26 -37.07
C SER A 96 12.35 9.15 -36.80
N THR A 97 11.15 8.62 -37.05
CA THR A 97 9.88 9.12 -36.44
C THR A 97 9.34 8.23 -35.31
N GLU A 98 9.87 7.03 -35.10
CA GLU A 98 9.36 6.13 -34.04
C GLU A 98 9.68 6.61 -32.62
N ARG A 99 10.86 7.22 -32.40
CA ARG A 99 11.24 7.72 -31.05
C ARG A 99 10.40 8.90 -30.57
N ALA A 100 9.89 9.73 -31.50
CA ALA A 100 9.01 10.85 -31.17
C ALA A 100 7.57 10.41 -30.85
N SER A 101 7.18 9.18 -31.20
CA SER A 101 5.85 8.63 -30.91
C SER A 101 5.75 8.14 -29.46
N LEU A 102 6.80 7.49 -28.95
CA LEU A 102 6.78 6.87 -27.61
C LEU A 102 6.74 7.90 -26.48
N MET A 103 7.52 9.00 -26.57
CA MET A 103 7.47 10.08 -25.57
C MET A 103 6.11 10.79 -25.51
N LYS A 104 5.31 10.74 -26.58
CA LYS A 104 3.97 11.31 -26.62
C LYS A 104 2.93 10.42 -25.94
N ILE A 105 3.14 9.10 -25.87
CA ILE A 105 2.22 8.16 -25.23
C ILE A 105 2.31 8.27 -23.70
N GLU A 106 3.53 8.35 -23.15
CA GLU A 106 3.73 8.57 -21.70
C GLU A 106 3.15 9.90 -21.24
N SER A 107 3.27 10.94 -22.08
CA SER A 107 2.64 12.25 -21.83
C SER A 107 1.11 12.15 -21.73
N VAL A 108 0.45 11.39 -22.62
CA VAL A 108 -1.02 11.23 -22.61
C VAL A 108 -1.50 10.47 -21.37
N LYS A 109 -0.76 9.44 -20.92
CA LYS A 109 -1.12 8.70 -19.70
C LYS A 109 -1.00 9.57 -18.45
N LYS A 110 0.07 10.37 -18.35
CA LYS A 110 0.27 11.31 -17.23
C LYS A 110 -0.83 12.38 -17.19
N ASP A 111 -1.23 12.89 -18.35
CA ASP A 111 -2.34 13.83 -18.47
C ASP A 111 -3.67 13.21 -17.98
N ALA A 112 -3.96 11.96 -18.35
CA ALA A 112 -5.17 11.25 -17.91
C ALA A 112 -5.23 11.06 -16.38
N VAL A 113 -4.08 10.70 -15.77
CA VAL A 113 -3.96 10.61 -14.30
C VAL A 113 -4.17 11.97 -13.65
N THR A 114 -3.68 13.05 -14.28
CA THR A 114 -3.86 14.41 -13.75
C THR A 114 -5.34 14.80 -13.71
N ILE A 115 -6.10 14.51 -14.76
CA ILE A 115 -7.55 14.81 -14.81
C ILE A 115 -8.34 13.97 -13.82
N THR A 116 -8.06 12.67 -13.71
CA THR A 116 -8.76 11.77 -12.77
C THR A 116 -8.48 12.10 -11.30
N ASN A 117 -7.32 12.70 -10.98
CA ASN A 117 -7.05 13.22 -9.64
C ASN A 117 -7.83 14.50 -9.31
N VAL A 118 -8.24 15.27 -10.32
CA VAL A 118 -8.99 16.53 -10.15
C VAL A 118 -10.50 16.27 -10.11
N ILE A 119 -11.00 15.35 -10.94
CA ILE A 119 -12.42 15.02 -11.03
C ILE A 119 -12.64 13.60 -10.46
N PRO A 120 -13.17 13.47 -9.23
CA PRO A 120 -13.45 12.16 -8.64
C PRO A 120 -14.56 11.43 -9.42
N ASN A 121 -14.55 10.10 -9.38
CA ASN A 121 -15.54 9.20 -10.01
C ASN A 121 -15.55 9.15 -11.55
N VAL A 122 -14.51 9.65 -12.23
CA VAL A 122 -14.35 9.48 -13.68
C VAL A 122 -13.49 8.27 -13.99
N ASP A 123 -13.94 7.41 -14.91
CA ASP A 123 -13.17 6.26 -15.37
C ASP A 123 -11.89 6.69 -16.12
N LEU A 124 -10.73 6.21 -15.65
CA LEU A 124 -9.43 6.54 -16.20
C LEU A 124 -9.29 6.12 -17.68
N VAL A 125 -9.91 5.00 -18.07
CA VAL A 125 -9.81 4.50 -19.44
C VAL A 125 -10.52 5.44 -20.41
N ASP A 126 -11.68 5.96 -20.03
CA ASP A 126 -12.42 6.91 -20.85
C ASP A 126 -11.75 8.29 -20.93
N VAL A 127 -11.17 8.79 -19.83
CA VAL A 127 -10.33 10.01 -19.87
C VAL A 127 -9.16 9.82 -20.83
N TYR A 128 -8.47 8.68 -20.75
CA TYR A 128 -7.34 8.37 -21.62
C TYR A 128 -7.74 8.35 -23.09
N LYS A 129 -8.86 7.71 -23.46
CA LYS A 129 -9.39 7.72 -24.84
C LYS A 129 -9.66 9.14 -25.34
N LYS A 130 -10.29 9.99 -24.51
CA LYS A 130 -10.60 11.39 -24.87
C LYS A 130 -9.35 12.23 -25.10
N ILE A 131 -8.31 12.07 -24.26
CA ILE A 131 -7.02 12.76 -24.46
C ILE A 131 -6.30 12.21 -25.70
N LEU A 132 -6.35 10.90 -25.94
CA LEU A 132 -5.72 10.26 -27.10
C LEU A 132 -6.33 10.77 -28.42
N ALA A 133 -7.65 10.96 -28.48
CA ALA A 133 -8.33 11.56 -29.62
C ALA A 133 -7.87 12.99 -29.90
N ARG A 134 -7.42 13.72 -28.87
CA ARG A 134 -6.93 15.11 -28.95
C ARG A 134 -5.42 15.23 -28.80
N ARG A 135 -4.66 14.16 -29.08
CA ARG A 135 -3.21 14.10 -28.82
C ARG A 135 -2.40 15.26 -29.42
N ASN A 136 -2.83 15.78 -30.57
CA ASN A 136 -2.14 16.85 -31.30
C ASN A 136 -2.55 18.27 -30.84
N VAL A 137 -3.45 18.40 -29.87
CA VAL A 137 -3.94 19.69 -29.37
C VAL A 137 -3.12 20.11 -28.14
N LYS A 138 -2.56 21.32 -28.17
CA LYS A 138 -1.69 21.85 -27.10
C LYS A 138 -2.40 21.95 -25.74
N HIS A 139 -3.70 22.24 -25.74
CA HIS A 139 -4.55 22.42 -24.56
C HIS A 139 -5.55 21.25 -24.37
N ARG A 140 -5.14 20.03 -24.73
CA ARG A 140 -6.01 18.84 -24.67
C ARG A 140 -6.50 18.53 -23.25
N VAL A 141 -5.69 18.79 -22.23
CA VAL A 141 -6.03 18.54 -20.82
C VAL A 141 -7.21 19.42 -20.40
N ASP A 142 -7.09 20.72 -20.65
CA ASP A 142 -8.13 21.70 -20.33
C ASP A 142 -9.44 21.38 -21.05
N LEU A 143 -9.37 21.04 -22.35
CA LEU A 143 -10.56 20.69 -23.15
C LEU A 143 -11.27 19.41 -22.66
N VAL A 144 -10.51 18.37 -22.31
CA VAL A 144 -11.09 17.12 -21.78
C VAL A 144 -11.67 17.35 -20.39
N THR A 145 -11.01 18.16 -19.56
CA THR A 145 -11.49 18.50 -18.21
C THR A 145 -12.80 19.28 -18.28
N LEU A 146 -12.88 20.30 -19.15
CA LEU A 146 -14.12 21.07 -19.35
C LEU A 146 -15.26 20.20 -19.87
N GLU A 147 -15.01 19.34 -20.86
CA GLU A 147 -16.04 18.42 -21.39
C GLU A 147 -16.58 17.47 -20.32
N LEU A 148 -15.72 16.99 -19.41
CA LEU A 148 -16.16 16.10 -18.32
C LEU A 148 -16.97 16.86 -17.26
N LEU A 149 -16.61 18.11 -16.96
CA LEU A 149 -17.36 18.95 -16.03
C LEU A 149 -18.73 19.38 -16.60
N GLU A 150 -18.78 19.73 -17.89
CA GLU A 150 -20.03 20.05 -18.60
C GLU A 150 -20.95 18.82 -18.63
N GLY A 151 -20.42 17.64 -19.00
CA GLY A 151 -21.20 16.39 -19.00
C GLY A 151 -21.71 15.97 -17.62
N ALA A 152 -20.95 16.25 -16.54
CA ALA A 152 -21.39 15.97 -15.18
C ALA A 152 -22.59 16.84 -14.77
N SER A 153 -22.66 18.09 -15.24
CA SER A 153 -23.81 18.97 -15.00
C SER A 153 -25.06 18.54 -15.77
N GLU A 154 -24.90 18.12 -17.03
CA GLU A 154 -26.02 17.60 -17.84
C GLU A 154 -26.58 16.28 -17.29
N GLN A 155 -25.73 15.43 -16.71
CA GLN A 155 -26.15 14.21 -16.05
C GLN A 155 -26.90 14.47 -14.73
N GLN A 156 -26.65 15.58 -14.04
CA GLN A 156 -27.42 15.95 -12.84
C GLN A 156 -28.83 16.44 -13.19
N ASP A 157 -28.97 17.21 -14.27
CA ASP A 157 -30.29 17.73 -14.69
C ASP A 157 -31.16 16.67 -15.38
N ALA A 158 -30.55 15.70 -16.07
CA ALA A 158 -31.27 14.58 -16.68
C ALA A 158 -31.74 13.54 -15.64
N ASN A 159 -31.09 13.45 -14.47
CA ASN A 159 -31.39 12.45 -13.45
C ASN A 159 -32.49 12.88 -12.46
N ALA A 160 -32.95 14.13 -12.51
CA ALA A 160 -34.08 14.60 -11.69
C ALA A 160 -35.45 14.16 -12.23
N ASN A 161 -35.57 13.73 -13.49
CA ASN A 161 -36.86 13.48 -14.14
C ASN A 161 -37.04 12.06 -14.73
N ALA A 162 -36.10 11.14 -14.55
CA ALA A 162 -36.16 9.80 -15.16
C ALA A 162 -35.58 8.68 -14.24
N SER A 163 -35.90 8.70 -12.95
CA SER A 163 -35.54 7.63 -12.01
C SER A 163 -36.60 6.52 -11.98
N GLU A 164 -36.64 5.68 -13.01
CA GLU A 164 -36.97 4.26 -12.84
C GLU A 164 -35.63 3.57 -12.58
N VAL A 165 -35.24 3.53 -11.31
CA VAL A 165 -34.01 2.88 -10.88
C VAL A 165 -34.20 1.39 -11.00
N ILE A 166 -33.38 0.72 -11.82
CA ILE A 166 -33.17 -0.72 -11.69
C ILE A 166 -32.39 -0.91 -10.39
N HIS A 167 -33.10 -1.00 -9.27
CA HIS A 167 -32.51 -1.43 -8.01
C HIS A 167 -32.01 -2.86 -8.20
N SER A 168 -30.73 -3.08 -7.88
CA SER A 168 -30.23 -4.45 -7.80
C SER A 168 -31.10 -5.20 -6.78
N PRO A 169 -31.61 -6.39 -7.08
CA PRO A 169 -32.43 -7.17 -6.15
C PRO A 169 -31.77 -7.37 -4.77
N SER A 170 -30.43 -7.32 -4.75
CA SER A 170 -29.62 -7.35 -3.52
C SER A 170 -29.94 -6.20 -2.57
N ASP A 171 -30.11 -4.99 -3.09
CA ASP A 171 -30.17 -3.76 -2.28
C ASP A 171 -31.52 -3.64 -1.56
N GLU A 172 -32.57 -4.20 -2.17
CA GLU A 172 -33.89 -4.31 -1.55
C GLU A 172 -33.88 -5.26 -0.35
N ILE A 173 -33.07 -6.33 -0.39
CA ILE A 173 -32.96 -7.28 0.74
C ILE A 173 -32.31 -6.59 1.95
N PHE A 174 -31.29 -5.75 1.76
CA PHE A 174 -30.66 -5.01 2.88
C PHE A 174 -31.65 -4.05 3.55
N LYS A 175 -32.48 -3.38 2.76
CA LYS A 175 -33.53 -2.48 3.27
C LYS A 175 -34.56 -3.23 4.10
N ASP A 176 -34.95 -4.42 3.65
CA ASP A 176 -35.91 -5.29 4.34
C ASP A 176 -35.35 -5.85 5.65
N VAL A 177 -34.07 -6.24 5.67
CA VAL A 177 -33.39 -6.68 6.91
C VAL A 177 -33.37 -5.56 7.93
N ALA A 178 -33.04 -4.33 7.52
CA ALA A 178 -33.05 -3.17 8.39
C ALA A 178 -34.46 -2.89 8.97
N GLU A 179 -35.51 -3.01 8.15
CA GLU A 179 -36.89 -2.83 8.62
C GLU A 179 -37.28 -3.88 9.67
N ILE A 180 -36.86 -5.14 9.48
CA ILE A 180 -37.18 -6.23 10.43
C ILE A 180 -36.40 -6.06 11.73
N LEU A 181 -35.12 -5.68 11.67
CA LEU A 181 -34.29 -5.45 12.85
C LEU A 181 -34.79 -4.30 13.73
N LEU A 182 -35.43 -3.28 13.14
CA LEU A 182 -36.08 -2.21 13.91
C LEU A 182 -37.22 -2.73 14.79
N LYS A 183 -37.91 -3.79 14.37
CA LYS A 183 -39.01 -4.42 15.15
C LYS A 183 -38.49 -5.52 16.08
N PHE A 184 -37.41 -6.20 15.72
CA PHE A 184 -36.83 -7.33 16.45
C PHE A 184 -35.30 -7.18 16.62
N PRO A 185 -34.82 -6.28 17.49
CA PRO A 185 -33.40 -5.94 17.59
C PRO A 185 -32.51 -7.07 18.14
N ASN A 186 -33.09 -8.08 18.78
CA ASN A 186 -32.37 -9.20 19.41
C ASN A 186 -32.25 -10.42 18.50
N VAL A 187 -32.75 -10.35 17.25
CA VAL A 187 -32.71 -11.46 16.29
C VAL A 187 -31.44 -11.34 15.45
N ASP A 188 -30.75 -12.45 15.23
CA ASP A 188 -29.55 -12.51 14.39
C ASP A 188 -29.86 -12.07 12.94
N PRO A 189 -29.18 -11.03 12.41
CA PRO A 189 -29.35 -10.60 11.03
C PRO A 189 -29.20 -11.72 10.01
N SER A 190 -28.28 -12.67 10.22
CA SER A 190 -28.07 -13.80 9.29
C SER A 190 -29.30 -14.69 9.17
N TYR A 191 -30.03 -14.88 10.27
CA TYR A 191 -31.29 -15.64 10.26
C TYR A 191 -32.39 -14.90 9.49
N ILE A 192 -32.43 -13.56 9.59
CA ILE A 192 -33.37 -12.73 8.84
C ILE A 192 -33.07 -12.78 7.33
N TYR A 193 -31.78 -12.74 6.94
CA TYR A 193 -31.35 -12.93 5.55
C TYR A 193 -31.84 -14.25 4.98
N ASP A 194 -31.57 -15.37 5.66
CA ASP A 194 -32.02 -16.69 5.23
C ASP A 194 -33.55 -16.75 5.03
N LEU A 195 -34.30 -16.08 5.90
CA LEU A 195 -35.76 -16.04 5.81
C LEU A 195 -36.24 -15.17 4.64
N LEU A 196 -35.60 -14.04 4.37
CA LEU A 196 -35.92 -13.17 3.24
C LEU A 196 -35.55 -13.81 1.90
N GLU A 197 -34.37 -14.44 1.80
CA GLU A 197 -33.91 -15.14 0.59
C GLU A 197 -34.85 -16.30 0.24
N ARG A 198 -35.31 -17.08 1.23
CA ARG A 198 -36.33 -18.13 1.02
C ARG A 198 -37.69 -17.59 0.56
N ASN A 199 -37.94 -16.29 0.68
CA ASN A 199 -39.18 -15.65 0.26
C ASN A 199 -38.94 -14.56 -0.79
N GLU A 200 -37.82 -14.59 -1.53
CA GLU A 200 -37.42 -13.55 -2.49
C GLU A 200 -38.51 -13.24 -3.52
N SER A 201 -39.24 -14.25 -3.99
CA SER A 201 -40.29 -14.14 -5.01
C SER A 201 -41.65 -13.62 -4.52
N LYS A 202 -41.80 -13.29 -3.22
CA LYS A 202 -43.07 -12.85 -2.65
C LYS A 202 -43.09 -11.35 -2.43
N GLU A 203 -44.07 -10.65 -3.01
CA GLU A 203 -44.27 -9.20 -2.84
C GLU A 203 -44.40 -8.77 -1.36
N ASN A 204 -44.91 -9.66 -0.50
CA ASN A 204 -45.09 -9.42 0.94
C ASN A 204 -44.03 -10.14 1.81
N ARG A 205 -42.80 -10.30 1.32
CA ARG A 205 -41.76 -11.07 2.02
C ARG A 205 -41.47 -10.56 3.44
N VAL A 206 -41.39 -9.24 3.64
CA VAL A 206 -41.17 -8.63 4.98
C VAL A 206 -42.28 -9.02 5.96
N ALA A 207 -43.55 -8.90 5.55
CA ALA A 207 -44.68 -9.26 6.40
C ALA A 207 -44.68 -10.74 6.79
N ILE A 208 -44.30 -11.63 5.86
CA ILE A 208 -44.19 -13.08 6.13
C ILE A 208 -43.07 -13.37 7.13
N VAL A 209 -41.94 -12.69 7.03
CA VAL A 209 -40.82 -12.86 7.98
C VAL A 209 -41.19 -12.31 9.35
N LEU A 210 -41.84 -11.14 9.42
CA LEU A 210 -42.32 -10.56 10.68
C LEU A 210 -43.33 -11.46 11.40
N ASP A 211 -44.28 -12.06 10.66
CA ASP A 211 -45.27 -12.99 11.23
C ASP A 211 -44.59 -14.24 11.80
N LYS A 212 -43.65 -14.84 11.04
CA LYS A 212 -42.86 -16.01 11.49
C LYS A 212 -42.01 -15.72 12.73
N LEU A 213 -41.37 -14.56 12.78
CA LEU A 213 -40.60 -14.14 13.96
C LEU A 213 -41.53 -13.93 15.17
N GLY A 214 -42.69 -13.31 14.95
CA GLY A 214 -43.71 -13.10 15.97
C GLY A 214 -44.26 -14.40 16.57
N THR A 215 -44.60 -15.39 15.74
CA THR A 215 -45.06 -16.71 16.21
C THR A 215 -43.96 -17.45 16.96
N SER A 216 -42.73 -17.44 16.43
CA SER A 216 -41.58 -18.13 17.04
C SER A 216 -41.24 -17.57 18.43
N LEU A 217 -41.33 -16.24 18.61
CA LEU A 217 -41.11 -15.56 19.89
C LEU A 217 -42.23 -15.81 20.90
N SER A 218 -43.47 -15.99 20.43
CA SER A 218 -44.61 -16.28 21.31
C SER A 218 -44.60 -17.71 21.83
N GLU A 219 -44.09 -18.67 21.06
CA GLU A 219 -44.07 -20.09 21.45
C GLU A 219 -42.84 -20.46 22.30
N LYS A 220 -41.68 -19.82 22.06
CA LYS A 220 -40.46 -20.03 22.83
C LYS A 220 -40.20 -18.81 23.72
N GLY A 221 -40.60 -18.89 24.99
CA GLY A 221 -40.40 -17.83 25.98
C GLY A 221 -38.98 -17.24 25.93
N THR A 222 -38.91 -15.95 25.56
CA THR A 222 -37.83 -14.94 25.39
C THR A 222 -36.33 -15.24 25.51
N ASN A 223 -35.85 -16.39 26.02
CA ASN A 223 -34.44 -16.55 26.39
C ASN A 223 -33.66 -17.65 25.62
N ASP A 224 -34.26 -18.36 24.65
CA ASP A 224 -33.59 -19.53 24.05
C ASP A 224 -33.79 -19.71 22.53
N ILE A 225 -33.83 -18.60 21.78
CA ILE A 225 -34.02 -18.65 20.31
C ILE A 225 -32.69 -18.80 19.55
N SER A 226 -31.56 -18.45 20.17
CA SER A 226 -30.25 -18.49 19.50
C SER A 226 -29.54 -19.85 19.53
N ARG A 227 -30.06 -20.85 20.27
CA ARG A 227 -29.34 -22.13 20.49
C ARG A 227 -29.73 -23.28 19.55
N ASP A 228 -30.89 -23.21 18.90
CA ASP A 228 -31.40 -24.31 18.06
C ASP A 228 -31.22 -24.08 16.55
N TYR A 229 -30.67 -22.95 16.12
CA TYR A 229 -30.38 -22.74 14.70
C TYR A 229 -29.08 -23.45 14.30
N THR A 230 -29.15 -24.78 14.17
CA THR A 230 -28.24 -25.51 13.29
C THR A 230 -28.68 -25.27 11.85
N PRO A 231 -27.84 -24.66 10.99
CA PRO A 231 -28.18 -24.43 9.59
C PRO A 231 -28.57 -25.75 8.93
N PRO A 232 -29.53 -25.76 7.98
CA PRO A 232 -30.06 -26.98 7.40
C PRO A 232 -28.96 -27.76 6.67
N SER A 233 -28.46 -28.79 7.35
CA SER A 233 -27.66 -29.86 6.76
C SER A 233 -28.55 -30.62 5.79
N SER A 234 -28.36 -30.40 4.49
CA SER A 234 -28.98 -31.19 3.43
C SER A 234 -28.55 -32.65 3.53
N VAL A 235 -29.54 -33.49 3.83
CA VAL A 235 -29.70 -34.94 3.63
C VAL A 235 -28.45 -35.77 3.33
N SER A 236 -28.16 -36.63 4.30
CA SER A 236 -27.24 -37.76 4.35
C SER A 236 -27.57 -38.91 3.39
N GLU A 237 -26.55 -39.47 2.75
CA GLU A 237 -26.47 -40.92 2.53
C GLU A 237 -25.02 -41.42 2.76
N SER A 238 -24.83 -42.04 3.93
CA SER A 238 -23.82 -43.08 4.26
C SER A 238 -22.37 -42.89 3.78
N LEU A 239 -21.45 -42.55 4.69
CA LEU A 239 -20.29 -43.40 5.08
C LEU A 239 -19.33 -42.68 6.06
N THR A 240 -19.03 -43.39 7.14
CA THR A 240 -17.85 -43.33 8.04
C THR A 240 -16.82 -42.21 7.84
N SER A 241 -16.69 -41.39 8.90
CA SER A 241 -15.48 -40.72 9.39
C SER A 241 -14.23 -40.79 8.51
N ASN A 242 -13.97 -39.74 7.73
CA ASN A 242 -12.63 -39.36 7.28
C ASN A 242 -12.60 -37.87 6.95
N GLU A 243 -11.48 -37.26 7.30
CA GLU A 243 -11.14 -35.84 7.18
C GLU A 243 -11.63 -35.22 5.86
N SER A 244 -12.16 -33.99 5.97
CA SER A 244 -12.69 -33.18 4.88
C SER A 244 -11.67 -32.99 3.75
N LYS A 245 -11.70 -33.90 2.77
CA LYS A 245 -11.16 -33.66 1.43
C LYS A 245 -11.97 -32.51 0.85
N LYS A 246 -11.36 -31.32 0.77
CA LYS A 246 -11.85 -30.20 -0.06
C LYS A 246 -12.30 -30.81 -1.39
N SER A 247 -13.59 -30.72 -1.69
CA SER A 247 -14.12 -31.11 -3.00
C SER A 247 -13.29 -30.38 -4.03
N ASP A 248 -12.55 -31.13 -4.85
CA ASP A 248 -11.66 -30.56 -5.86
C ASP A 248 -12.52 -29.63 -6.73
N PRO A 249 -12.28 -28.29 -6.71
CA PRO A 249 -13.13 -27.33 -7.42
C PRO A 249 -13.18 -27.58 -8.94
N PHE A 250 -12.35 -28.51 -9.43
CA PHE A 250 -12.28 -28.99 -10.81
C PHE A 250 -13.23 -30.17 -11.11
N SER A 251 -14.17 -30.49 -10.20
CA SER A 251 -15.15 -31.56 -10.38
C SER A 251 -16.43 -31.09 -11.09
N ASP A 252 -16.62 -29.78 -11.24
CA ASP A 252 -17.81 -29.21 -11.85
C ASP A 252 -17.86 -29.49 -13.38
N PRO A 253 -18.98 -30.04 -13.90
CA PRO A 253 -19.16 -30.39 -15.31
C PRO A 253 -18.99 -29.23 -16.29
N GLU A 254 -19.29 -27.99 -15.91
CA GLU A 254 -19.21 -26.84 -16.82
C GLU A 254 -17.76 -26.49 -17.17
N PHE A 255 -16.87 -26.60 -16.18
CA PHE A 255 -15.45 -26.33 -16.37
C PHE A 255 -14.74 -27.39 -17.23
N ARG A 256 -15.31 -28.58 -17.41
CA ARG A 256 -14.74 -29.61 -18.30
C ARG A 256 -14.78 -29.21 -19.78
N LYS A 257 -15.70 -28.33 -20.16
CA LYS A 257 -15.84 -27.88 -21.56
C LYS A 257 -14.91 -26.71 -21.90
N ASN A 258 -14.43 -25.97 -20.90
CA ASN A 258 -13.58 -24.82 -21.13
C ASN A 258 -12.13 -25.27 -21.40
N PRO A 259 -11.54 -24.93 -22.57
CA PRO A 259 -10.19 -25.35 -22.93
C PRO A 259 -9.12 -24.81 -21.97
N LEU A 260 -9.34 -23.66 -21.31
CA LEU A 260 -8.43 -23.10 -20.31
C LEU A 260 -8.29 -24.01 -19.09
N TYR A 261 -9.37 -24.62 -18.61
CA TYR A 261 -9.33 -25.48 -17.43
C TYR A 261 -8.64 -26.82 -17.70
N ARG A 262 -8.76 -27.33 -18.93
CA ARG A 262 -8.00 -28.50 -19.37
C ARG A 262 -6.49 -28.22 -19.31
N ASP A 263 -6.10 -27.04 -19.75
CA ASP A 263 -4.72 -26.61 -19.82
C ASP A 263 -4.17 -26.27 -18.42
N LEU A 264 -4.97 -25.62 -17.57
CA LEU A 264 -4.65 -25.35 -16.17
C LEU A 264 -4.40 -26.64 -15.38
N ARG A 265 -5.21 -27.69 -15.60
CA ARG A 265 -4.98 -29.01 -15.00
C ARG A 265 -3.65 -29.64 -15.47
N THR A 266 -3.21 -29.33 -16.68
CA THR A 266 -1.91 -29.78 -17.21
C THR A 266 -0.77 -29.01 -16.54
N LEU A 267 -0.86 -27.68 -16.48
CA LEU A 267 0.14 -26.83 -15.83
C LEU A 267 0.29 -27.15 -14.34
N ARG A 268 -0.81 -27.35 -13.60
CA ARG A 268 -0.76 -27.70 -12.17
C ARG A 268 -0.03 -29.01 -11.87
N LYS A 269 0.01 -29.95 -12.84
CA LYS A 269 0.79 -31.20 -12.72
C LYS A 269 2.28 -30.97 -12.97
N VAL A 270 2.62 -30.05 -13.87
CA VAL A 270 4.01 -29.76 -14.26
C VAL A 270 4.66 -28.75 -13.31
N LEU A 271 3.90 -27.77 -12.83
CA LEU A 271 4.32 -26.64 -12.00
C LEU A 271 3.48 -26.59 -10.71
N PRO A 272 3.66 -27.54 -9.78
CA PRO A 272 2.83 -27.62 -8.56
C PRO A 272 3.09 -26.50 -7.56
N ALA A 273 4.20 -25.76 -7.71
CA ALA A 273 4.60 -24.68 -6.82
C ALA A 273 3.96 -23.32 -7.18
N VAL A 274 3.51 -23.14 -8.42
CA VAL A 274 2.95 -21.87 -8.91
C VAL A 274 1.46 -21.79 -8.54
N ASP A 275 1.01 -20.60 -8.15
CA ASP A 275 -0.39 -20.40 -7.74
C ASP A 275 -1.36 -20.69 -8.90
N PRO A 276 -2.46 -21.44 -8.68
CA PRO A 276 -3.42 -21.74 -9.74
C PRO A 276 -4.06 -20.49 -10.39
N ASN A 277 -4.24 -19.39 -9.66
CA ASN A 277 -4.82 -18.17 -10.23
C ASN A 277 -3.82 -17.45 -11.13
N GLU A 278 -2.54 -17.48 -10.75
CA GLU A 278 -1.45 -16.97 -11.58
C GLU A 278 -1.36 -17.77 -12.90
N LEU A 279 -1.36 -19.10 -12.82
CA LEU A 279 -1.40 -19.97 -14.01
C LEU A 279 -2.62 -19.69 -14.89
N TYR A 280 -3.78 -19.40 -14.29
CA TYR A 280 -4.98 -19.04 -15.02
C TYR A 280 -4.81 -17.70 -15.76
N ALA A 281 -4.27 -16.67 -15.11
CA ALA A 281 -4.01 -15.37 -15.73
C ALA A 281 -3.05 -15.46 -16.92
N TYR A 282 -1.97 -16.25 -16.80
CA TYR A 282 -1.05 -16.50 -17.92
C TYR A 282 -1.71 -17.24 -19.09
N LEU A 283 -2.55 -18.24 -18.79
CA LEU A 283 -3.31 -18.96 -19.82
C LEU A 283 -4.33 -18.05 -20.52
N GLU A 284 -5.00 -17.17 -19.77
CA GLU A 284 -5.94 -16.18 -20.30
C GLU A 284 -5.24 -15.16 -21.21
N ALA A 285 -4.07 -14.65 -20.81
CA ALA A 285 -3.24 -13.76 -21.62
C ALA A 285 -2.75 -14.40 -22.94
N HIS A 286 -2.79 -15.72 -23.04
CA HIS A 286 -2.40 -16.49 -24.23
C HIS A 286 -3.54 -17.32 -24.83
N PHE A 287 -4.79 -16.95 -24.56
CA PHE A 287 -5.96 -17.73 -24.95
C PHE A 287 -5.97 -18.11 -26.44
N ASP A 288 -5.64 -17.16 -27.32
CA ASP A 288 -5.67 -17.32 -28.78
C ASP A 288 -4.53 -18.17 -29.36
N LYS A 289 -3.52 -18.51 -28.54
CA LYS A 289 -2.35 -19.26 -29.02
C LYS A 289 -2.59 -20.78 -28.87
N PRO A 290 -2.41 -21.59 -29.93
CA PRO A 290 -2.62 -23.04 -29.84
C PRO A 290 -1.60 -23.73 -28.93
N ASN A 291 -0.41 -23.14 -28.76
CA ASN A 291 0.67 -23.65 -27.92
C ASN A 291 0.77 -22.92 -26.56
N ARG A 292 -0.33 -22.34 -26.06
CA ARG A 292 -0.32 -21.51 -24.85
C ARG A 292 0.29 -22.19 -23.62
N VAL A 293 0.02 -23.48 -23.41
CA VAL A 293 0.62 -24.23 -22.28
C VAL A 293 2.15 -24.19 -22.31
N GLN A 294 2.76 -24.40 -23.48
CA GLN A 294 4.21 -24.37 -23.63
C GLN A 294 4.75 -22.96 -23.40
N ILE A 295 4.05 -21.94 -23.90
CA ILE A 295 4.46 -20.53 -23.73
C ILE A 295 4.47 -20.16 -22.24
N VAL A 296 3.44 -20.55 -21.49
CA VAL A 296 3.37 -20.29 -20.04
C VAL A 296 4.50 -20.99 -19.29
N ILE A 297 4.84 -22.24 -19.65
CA ILE A 297 5.98 -22.95 -19.05
C ILE A 297 7.30 -22.23 -19.34
N ASP A 298 7.53 -21.84 -20.60
CA ASP A 298 8.76 -21.17 -21.01
C ASP A 298 8.89 -19.78 -20.35
N GLU A 299 7.78 -19.06 -20.18
CA GLU A 299 7.75 -17.74 -19.56
C GLU A 299 8.02 -17.81 -18.04
N LEU A 300 7.41 -18.76 -17.35
CA LEU A 300 7.68 -18.99 -15.92
C LEU A 300 9.12 -19.46 -15.68
N ALA A 301 9.64 -20.37 -16.52
CA ALA A 301 11.02 -20.82 -16.43
C ALA A 301 12.04 -19.70 -16.70
N LYS A 302 11.70 -18.75 -17.57
CA LYS A 302 12.52 -17.55 -17.81
C LYS A 302 12.45 -16.57 -16.64
N SER A 303 11.28 -16.40 -16.03
CA SER A 303 11.06 -15.48 -14.91
C SER A 303 11.85 -15.91 -13.68
N ASP A 304 11.86 -17.21 -13.36
CA ASP A 304 12.69 -17.77 -12.29
C ASP A 304 14.20 -17.58 -12.52
N SER A 305 14.60 -17.43 -13.78
CA SER A 305 16.00 -17.19 -14.16
C SER A 305 16.38 -15.70 -14.16
N GLN A 306 15.40 -14.78 -14.22
CA GLN A 306 15.67 -13.34 -14.36
C GLN A 306 15.81 -12.59 -13.03
N ASP A 307 15.34 -13.15 -11.91
CA ASP A 307 15.63 -12.59 -10.57
C ASP A 307 17.04 -12.91 -10.06
N SER A 308 17.82 -13.68 -10.85
CA SER A 308 19.24 -13.91 -10.59
C SER A 308 20.04 -13.96 -11.89
N LEU A 309 20.33 -12.78 -12.47
CA LEU A 309 21.60 -12.37 -13.11
C LEU A 309 21.39 -11.36 -14.28
N PRO A 310 22.40 -10.51 -14.55
CA PRO A 310 22.27 -9.33 -15.41
C PRO A 310 22.23 -9.70 -16.89
N VAL A 311 21.73 -8.73 -17.67
CA VAL A 311 21.79 -8.64 -19.14
C VAL A 311 23.17 -9.10 -19.65
N GLU A 312 23.21 -10.29 -20.25
CA GLU A 312 24.35 -10.78 -21.04
C GLU A 312 24.27 -10.15 -22.45
N ASP A 313 24.90 -8.98 -22.61
CA ASP A 313 25.49 -8.63 -23.90
C ASP A 313 26.81 -9.40 -24.01
N ASN A 314 26.88 -10.36 -24.94
CA ASN A 314 28.11 -11.06 -25.29
C ASN A 314 29.22 -10.05 -25.64
N PRO A 315 30.33 -9.95 -24.87
CA PRO A 315 31.45 -9.14 -25.28
C PRO A 315 32.30 -9.93 -26.27
N SER A 316 32.24 -9.51 -27.53
CA SER A 316 33.30 -9.77 -28.50
C SER A 316 34.63 -9.28 -27.93
N LEU A 317 35.64 -10.14 -27.98
CA LEU A 317 36.90 -10.08 -27.22
C LEU A 317 37.90 -9.00 -27.65
N GLU A 318 37.46 -7.94 -28.34
CA GLU A 318 38.34 -6.92 -28.91
C GLU A 318 37.68 -5.53 -28.80
N ASP A 319 37.75 -4.90 -27.63
CA ASP A 319 37.74 -3.42 -27.49
C ASP A 319 37.86 -3.02 -26.00
N THR A 320 39.06 -3.19 -25.45
CA THR A 320 39.45 -2.55 -24.18
C THR A 320 39.92 -1.13 -24.47
N ASP A 321 39.05 -0.12 -24.28
CA ASP A 321 39.41 1.24 -23.79
C ASP A 321 38.34 2.31 -24.09
N LYS A 322 37.06 2.05 -23.76
CA LYS A 322 36.05 3.12 -23.76
C LYS A 322 35.36 3.22 -22.41
N GLY A 323 35.82 4.21 -21.64
CA GLY A 323 35.20 4.85 -20.47
C GLY A 323 34.01 4.11 -19.84
N LYS A 324 34.32 3.18 -18.93
CA LYS A 324 33.34 2.62 -18.01
C LYS A 324 32.73 3.77 -17.21
N ALA A 325 31.41 3.93 -17.27
CA ALA A 325 30.69 4.88 -16.44
C ALA A 325 31.11 4.72 -14.97
N PRO A 326 31.19 5.82 -14.19
CA PRO A 326 31.57 5.75 -12.78
C PRO A 326 30.65 4.78 -12.07
N MET A 327 31.21 3.62 -11.71
CA MET A 327 30.51 2.54 -11.02
C MET A 327 29.94 3.10 -9.72
N THR A 328 28.63 2.91 -9.52
CA THR A 328 27.97 3.45 -8.34
C THR A 328 28.53 2.81 -7.08
N THR A 329 28.32 3.48 -5.97
CA THR A 329 28.84 3.05 -4.68
C THR A 329 28.25 1.72 -4.23
N GLU A 330 26.96 1.53 -4.48
CA GLU A 330 26.23 0.29 -4.26
C GLU A 330 26.75 -0.84 -5.14
N ASP A 331 27.08 -0.56 -6.41
CA ASP A 331 27.65 -1.57 -7.31
C ASP A 331 28.99 -2.09 -6.78
N LYS A 332 29.80 -1.23 -6.14
CA LYS A 332 31.08 -1.64 -5.53
C LYS A 332 30.87 -2.56 -4.34
N VAL A 333 29.92 -2.22 -3.47
CA VAL A 333 29.57 -3.07 -2.32
C VAL A 333 29.02 -4.43 -2.80
N GLN A 334 28.21 -4.44 -3.86
CA GLN A 334 27.66 -5.67 -4.41
C GLN A 334 28.72 -6.56 -5.08
N ALA A 335 29.67 -5.96 -5.78
CA ALA A 335 30.82 -6.68 -6.36
C ALA A 335 31.68 -7.33 -5.26
N ASP A 336 31.96 -6.59 -4.19
CA ASP A 336 32.73 -7.08 -3.05
C ASP A 336 32.00 -8.18 -2.29
N LEU A 337 30.68 -8.04 -2.12
CA LEU A 337 29.83 -9.06 -1.51
C LEU A 337 29.87 -10.36 -2.32
N LYS A 338 29.86 -10.26 -3.65
CA LYS A 338 29.98 -11.42 -4.54
C LYS A 338 31.32 -12.13 -4.34
N GLY A 339 32.42 -11.38 -4.24
CA GLY A 339 33.76 -11.94 -3.97
C GLY A 339 33.82 -12.65 -2.61
N LEU A 340 33.29 -12.05 -1.55
CA LEU A 340 33.26 -12.67 -0.22
C LEU A 340 32.38 -13.93 -0.17
N LYS A 341 31.24 -13.94 -0.87
CA LYS A 341 30.37 -15.13 -0.98
C LYS A 341 31.07 -16.32 -1.65
N GLU A 342 31.97 -16.06 -2.60
CA GLU A 342 32.69 -17.11 -3.29
C GLU A 342 33.73 -17.79 -2.37
N ILE A 343 34.37 -17.01 -1.50
CA ILE A 343 35.35 -17.48 -0.50
C ILE A 343 34.64 -18.16 0.68
N PHE A 344 33.58 -17.56 1.21
CA PHE A 344 32.85 -18.01 2.40
C PHE A 344 31.45 -18.52 2.04
N ARG A 345 31.39 -19.68 1.39
CA ARG A 345 30.13 -20.27 0.91
C ARG A 345 29.14 -20.64 2.02
N ASP A 346 29.62 -20.82 3.24
CA ASP A 346 28.82 -21.18 4.41
C ASP A 346 28.42 -19.97 5.26
N CYS A 347 28.91 -18.76 4.98
CA CYS A 347 28.65 -17.54 5.75
C CYS A 347 27.35 -16.86 5.30
N ASP A 348 26.59 -16.30 6.26
CA ASP A 348 25.37 -15.56 5.97
C ASP A 348 25.65 -14.30 5.11
N PRO A 349 25.06 -14.20 3.90
CA PRO A 349 25.13 -13.01 3.05
C PRO A 349 24.80 -11.69 3.75
N SER A 350 23.83 -11.69 4.67
CA SER A 350 23.39 -10.48 5.36
C SER A 350 24.47 -9.94 6.28
N PHE A 351 25.15 -10.83 7.00
CA PHE A 351 26.28 -10.48 7.87
C PHE A 351 27.47 -9.91 7.07
N LEU A 352 27.79 -10.52 5.91
CA LEU A 352 28.85 -10.01 5.03
C LEU A 352 28.54 -8.61 4.48
N TYR A 353 27.28 -8.36 4.11
CA TYR A 353 26.84 -7.05 3.64
C TYR A 353 26.96 -5.98 4.73
N GLU A 354 26.51 -6.27 5.95
CA GLU A 354 26.61 -5.34 7.10
C GLU A 354 28.07 -4.96 7.38
N LYS A 355 28.98 -5.95 7.40
CA LYS A 355 30.42 -5.71 7.56
C LYS A 355 31.02 -4.86 6.44
N LEU A 356 30.60 -5.07 5.19
CA LEU A 356 31.03 -4.25 4.05
C LEU A 356 30.54 -2.80 4.18
N VAL A 357 29.32 -2.58 4.64
CA VAL A 357 28.77 -1.23 4.88
C VAL A 357 29.52 -0.54 6.01
N MET A 358 29.90 -1.24 7.08
CA MET A 358 30.71 -0.67 8.16
C MET A 358 32.10 -0.20 7.70
N LEU A 359 32.70 -0.89 6.71
CA LEU A 359 34.01 -0.57 6.15
C LEU A 359 33.91 0.12 4.79
N TYR A 360 32.82 0.83 4.53
CA TYR A 360 32.51 1.40 3.21
C TYR A 360 33.62 2.31 2.66
N ASN A 361 34.30 3.08 3.52
CA ASN A 361 35.37 4.01 3.09
C ASN A 361 36.73 3.33 2.85
N ASP A 362 36.91 2.06 3.22
CA ASP A 362 38.17 1.36 3.09
C ASP A 362 38.28 0.69 1.71
N SER A 363 39.37 0.98 0.98
CA SER A 363 39.67 0.32 -0.30
C SER A 363 39.95 -1.17 -0.13
N ASP A 364 40.49 -1.56 1.03
CA ASP A 364 40.95 -2.91 1.32
C ASP A 364 39.95 -3.69 2.20
N ARG A 365 38.69 -3.24 2.24
CA ARG A 365 37.65 -3.82 3.11
C ARG A 365 37.44 -5.32 2.91
N VAL A 366 37.49 -5.80 1.67
CA VAL A 366 37.35 -7.24 1.36
C VAL A 366 38.47 -8.05 2.00
N VAL A 367 39.70 -7.56 1.91
CA VAL A 367 40.88 -8.23 2.48
C VAL A 367 40.80 -8.21 4.01
N LYS A 368 40.46 -7.06 4.61
CA LYS A 368 40.29 -6.95 6.07
C LYS A 368 39.21 -7.90 6.60
N ILE A 369 38.03 -7.93 5.97
CA ILE A 369 36.94 -8.81 6.36
C ILE A 369 37.35 -10.27 6.19
N ALA A 370 37.95 -10.63 5.05
CA ALA A 370 38.40 -12.00 4.81
C ALA A 370 39.43 -12.44 5.87
N SER A 371 40.42 -11.61 6.18
CA SER A 371 41.41 -11.88 7.24
C SER A 371 40.74 -12.05 8.61
N GLU A 372 39.83 -11.15 8.99
CA GLU A 372 39.08 -11.26 10.26
C GLU A 372 38.31 -12.60 10.35
N LEU A 373 37.63 -12.98 9.28
CA LEU A 373 36.83 -14.21 9.22
C LEU A 373 37.69 -15.48 9.22
N PHE A 374 38.86 -15.46 8.58
CA PHE A 374 39.80 -16.59 8.60
C PHE A 374 40.44 -16.80 9.97
N GLU A 375 40.73 -15.71 10.68
CA GLU A 375 41.35 -15.76 12.01
C GLU A 375 40.37 -16.24 13.08
N ARG A 376 39.16 -15.66 13.11
CA ARG A 376 38.21 -15.90 14.20
C ARG A 376 37.27 -17.07 13.95
N LYS A 377 36.84 -17.28 12.70
CA LYS A 377 35.88 -18.32 12.28
C LYS A 377 34.57 -18.35 13.11
N ASP A 378 34.21 -17.22 13.73
CA ASP A 378 33.05 -17.04 14.60
C ASP A 378 31.87 -16.36 13.89
N TYR A 379 31.79 -16.50 12.57
CA TYR A 379 30.75 -15.89 11.76
C TYR A 379 29.48 -16.75 11.68
N PRO A 380 28.30 -16.12 11.53
CA PRO A 380 27.03 -16.85 11.42
C PRO A 380 27.01 -17.73 10.17
N LYS A 381 26.81 -19.03 10.36
CA LYS A 381 26.68 -19.97 9.24
C LYS A 381 25.26 -20.00 8.72
N ILE A 382 25.10 -20.15 7.40
CA ILE A 382 23.81 -20.26 6.70
C ILE A 382 22.93 -21.37 7.31
N GLU A 383 23.52 -22.48 7.75
CA GLU A 383 22.76 -23.57 8.36
C GLU A 383 22.21 -23.22 9.75
N GLU A 384 22.91 -22.39 10.52
CA GLU A 384 22.46 -21.91 11.83
C GLU A 384 21.36 -20.86 11.68
N THR A 385 21.47 -19.96 10.69
CA THR A 385 20.46 -18.93 10.44
C THR A 385 19.20 -19.47 9.76
N LYS A 386 19.29 -20.57 8.99
CA LYS A 386 18.10 -21.26 8.45
C LYS A 386 17.19 -21.85 9.55
N GLY A 387 17.77 -22.30 10.67
CA GLY A 387 17.02 -22.81 11.82
C GLY A 387 16.37 -21.72 12.68
N VAL A 388 16.92 -20.50 12.64
CA VAL A 388 16.35 -19.29 13.26
C VAL A 388 15.77 -18.36 12.19
N LYS A 389 15.25 -18.93 11.10
CA LYS A 389 14.10 -18.32 10.45
C LYS A 389 12.99 -18.39 11.48
N SER A 390 12.96 -17.40 12.37
CA SER A 390 11.72 -16.95 12.99
C SER A 390 10.68 -17.09 11.89
N ASP A 391 9.65 -17.88 12.16
CA ASP A 391 8.47 -17.94 11.34
C ASP A 391 8.05 -16.50 11.05
N LYS A 392 8.57 -15.90 9.98
CA LYS A 392 7.97 -14.79 9.27
C LYS A 392 6.78 -15.40 8.56
N LYS A 393 5.90 -16.04 9.33
CA LYS A 393 4.48 -16.15 9.03
C LYS A 393 4.14 -14.75 8.59
N HIS A 394 3.73 -14.62 7.34
CA HIS A 394 3.15 -13.37 6.90
C HIS A 394 2.19 -12.92 8.01
N PRO A 395 2.14 -11.64 8.38
CA PRO A 395 1.25 -11.18 9.46
C PRO A 395 -0.21 -11.63 9.26
N LYS A 396 -0.58 -11.99 8.02
CA LYS A 396 -1.87 -12.58 7.64
C LYS A 396 -2.12 -14.00 8.19
N ASP A 397 -1.08 -14.77 8.51
CA ASP A 397 -1.18 -16.16 9.01
C ASP A 397 -0.96 -16.27 10.53
N VAL A 398 -0.71 -15.15 11.21
CA VAL A 398 -0.65 -15.11 12.67
C VAL A 398 -2.07 -15.27 13.19
N LYS A 399 -2.42 -16.50 13.58
CA LYS A 399 -3.68 -16.78 14.29
C LYS A 399 -3.65 -16.00 15.61
N PHE A 400 -4.33 -14.87 15.64
CA PHE A 400 -4.51 -14.07 16.83
C PHE A 400 -5.41 -14.81 17.82
N ASP A 401 -4.83 -15.29 18.93
CA ASP A 401 -5.61 -15.86 20.05
C ASP A 401 -5.87 -14.78 21.10
N ILE A 402 -7.15 -14.46 21.29
CA ILE A 402 -7.62 -13.51 22.29
C ILE A 402 -7.20 -13.93 23.70
N ARG A 403 -7.17 -15.24 24.00
CA ARG A 403 -6.81 -15.71 25.35
C ARG A 403 -5.35 -15.45 25.67
N GLU A 404 -4.44 -15.77 24.74
CA GLU A 404 -3.01 -15.47 24.88
C GLU A 404 -2.77 -13.96 24.97
N PHE A 405 -3.50 -13.17 24.17
CA PHE A 405 -3.45 -11.72 24.21
C PHE A 405 -3.84 -11.17 25.59
N LEU A 406 -4.95 -11.62 26.16
CA LEU A 406 -5.42 -11.19 27.49
C LEU A 406 -4.51 -11.69 28.62
N VAL A 407 -3.81 -12.81 28.45
CA VAL A 407 -2.78 -13.25 29.41
C VAL A 407 -1.58 -12.28 29.41
N LYS A 408 -1.17 -11.80 28.22
CA LYS A 408 -0.09 -10.80 28.09
C LYS A 408 -0.52 -9.42 28.54
N PHE A 409 -1.77 -9.05 28.29
CA PHE A 409 -2.36 -7.76 28.61
C PHE A 409 -3.68 -7.97 29.37
N PRO A 410 -3.64 -8.17 30.70
CA PRO A 410 -4.84 -8.42 31.50
C PRO A 410 -5.87 -7.29 31.43
N ASP A 411 -5.39 -6.05 31.28
CA ASP A 411 -6.19 -4.87 31.04
C ASP A 411 -5.64 -4.13 29.81
N PRO A 412 -6.10 -4.50 28.60
CA PRO A 412 -5.55 -3.94 27.37
C PRO A 412 -5.88 -2.44 27.25
N PHE A 413 -7.06 -2.00 27.72
CA PHE A 413 -7.46 -0.60 27.62
C PHE A 413 -6.50 0.29 28.40
N ASN A 414 -6.32 0.00 29.69
CA ASN A 414 -5.39 0.77 30.52
C ASN A 414 -3.94 0.68 30.00
N TYR A 415 -3.53 -0.48 29.49
CA TYR A 415 -2.17 -0.64 28.95
C TYR A 415 -1.90 0.22 27.70
N PHE A 416 -2.86 0.32 26.77
CA PHE A 416 -2.71 1.08 25.52
C PHE A 416 -3.11 2.55 25.64
N GLU A 417 -3.89 2.91 26.65
CA GLU A 417 -4.29 4.30 26.94
C GLU A 417 -3.28 5.05 27.82
N ASN A 418 -2.40 4.34 28.55
CA ASN A 418 -1.44 4.95 29.44
C ASN A 418 -0.31 5.72 28.70
N THR A 419 -0.45 7.05 28.66
CA THR A 419 0.50 7.98 28.04
C THR A 419 1.79 8.23 28.85
N GLU A 420 1.90 7.69 30.05
CA GLU A 420 3.13 7.79 30.86
C GLU A 420 4.18 6.77 30.46
N ARG A 421 3.77 5.69 29.78
CA ARG A 421 4.68 4.62 29.35
C ARG A 421 5.63 5.13 28.26
N MET A 422 6.91 4.78 28.36
CA MET A 422 7.87 5.00 27.29
C MET A 422 7.68 3.97 26.17
N VAL A 423 7.57 4.45 24.93
CA VAL A 423 7.47 3.59 23.75
C VAL A 423 8.83 3.46 23.06
N SER A 424 9.11 2.28 22.50
CA SER A 424 10.35 2.01 21.77
C SER A 424 10.40 2.77 20.43
N ASP A 425 11.59 3.06 19.92
CA ASP A 425 11.73 3.82 18.67
C ASP A 425 11.14 3.07 17.45
N SER A 426 11.30 1.74 17.42
CA SER A 426 10.63 0.89 16.41
C SER A 426 9.11 1.02 16.47
N TYR A 427 8.52 1.10 17.68
CA TYR A 427 7.08 1.32 17.82
C TYR A 427 6.66 2.69 17.27
N LYS A 428 7.45 3.76 17.51
CA LYS A 428 7.16 5.10 16.99
C LYS A 428 7.11 5.12 15.46
N GLU A 429 8.06 4.44 14.81
CA GLU A 429 8.09 4.31 13.35
C GLU A 429 6.86 3.57 12.83
N HIS A 430 6.52 2.42 13.46
CA HIS A 430 5.34 1.65 13.06
C HIS A 430 4.02 2.38 13.30
N ALA A 431 3.90 3.12 14.40
CA ALA A 431 2.74 3.96 14.69
C ALA A 431 2.58 5.05 13.61
N LEU A 432 3.67 5.70 13.20
CA LEU A 432 3.63 6.70 12.13
C LEU A 432 3.22 6.10 10.79
N ILE A 433 3.78 4.94 10.41
CA ILE A 433 3.40 4.24 9.18
C ILE A 433 1.92 3.84 9.21
N TYR A 434 1.45 3.30 10.34
CA TYR A 434 0.06 2.91 10.52
C TYR A 434 -0.89 4.09 10.31
N VAL A 435 -0.62 5.22 10.98
CA VAL A 435 -1.45 6.43 10.88
C VAL A 435 -1.43 7.01 9.46
N LYS A 436 -0.28 7.02 8.78
CA LYS A 436 -0.18 7.46 7.36
C LYS A 436 -1.05 6.62 6.43
N ASN A 437 -1.04 5.30 6.62
CA ASN A 437 -1.82 4.39 5.79
C ASN A 437 -3.31 4.46 6.09
N THR A 438 -3.67 4.72 7.35
CA THR A 438 -5.07 4.82 7.79
C THR A 438 -5.72 6.14 7.36
N PHE A 439 -4.95 7.23 7.38
CA PHE A 439 -5.44 8.58 7.06
C PHE A 439 -4.66 9.21 5.89
N PRO A 440 -4.74 8.63 4.67
CA PRO A 440 -3.92 9.04 3.53
C PRO A 440 -4.22 10.47 3.03
N PHE A 441 -5.38 11.03 3.37
CA PHE A 441 -5.82 12.36 2.98
C PHE A 441 -5.32 13.48 3.92
N LEU A 442 -4.75 13.14 5.08
CA LEU A 442 -4.23 14.12 6.03
C LEU A 442 -2.75 14.45 5.74
N LYS A 443 -2.36 15.70 5.98
CA LYS A 443 -0.96 16.15 5.79
C LYS A 443 -0.03 15.48 6.80
N ASP A 444 1.13 15.00 6.34
CA ASP A 444 2.15 14.34 7.19
C ASP A 444 2.56 15.19 8.41
N GLY A 445 2.65 16.53 8.23
CA GLY A 445 2.97 17.44 9.32
C GLY A 445 1.93 17.43 10.46
N PHE A 446 0.65 17.28 10.14
CA PHE A 446 -0.41 17.16 11.14
C PHE A 446 -0.32 15.82 11.87
N LEU A 447 -0.18 14.72 11.14
CA LEU A 447 -0.06 13.36 11.70
C LEU A 447 1.12 13.24 12.68
N LYS A 448 2.29 13.76 12.28
CA LYS A 448 3.48 13.80 13.15
C LYS A 448 3.26 14.67 14.39
N LYS A 449 2.58 15.80 14.25
CA LYS A 449 2.27 16.69 15.38
C LYS A 449 1.40 15.99 16.42
N VAL A 450 0.33 15.32 15.99
CA VAL A 450 -0.59 14.59 16.89
C VAL A 450 0.09 13.37 17.52
N LEU A 451 0.90 12.62 16.78
CA LEU A 451 1.68 11.54 17.37
C LEU A 451 2.68 12.06 18.41
N ASN A 452 3.35 13.19 18.14
CA ASN A 452 4.28 13.80 19.10
C ASN A 452 3.59 14.29 20.37
N SER A 453 2.39 14.90 20.27
CA SER A 453 1.64 15.36 21.45
C SER A 453 1.25 14.21 22.37
N HIS A 454 0.94 13.04 21.80
CA HIS A 454 0.61 11.82 22.55
C HIS A 454 1.81 10.91 22.85
N LYS A 455 3.04 11.41 22.75
CA LYS A 455 4.29 10.62 22.96
C LYS A 455 4.31 9.32 22.14
N TYR A 456 3.75 9.36 20.93
CA TYR A 456 3.59 8.27 19.98
C TYR A 456 2.70 7.11 20.46
N HIS A 457 1.89 7.28 21.50
CA HIS A 457 0.86 6.30 21.85
C HIS A 457 -0.24 6.29 20.79
N LEU A 458 -0.42 5.13 20.15
CA LEU A 458 -1.23 5.04 18.94
C LEU A 458 -2.73 5.29 19.20
N LEU A 459 -3.27 4.73 20.29
CA LEU A 459 -4.70 4.80 20.59
C LEU A 459 -5.19 6.25 20.81
N PRO A 460 -4.61 7.05 21.73
CA PRO A 460 -5.02 8.44 21.94
C PRO A 460 -4.81 9.31 20.70
N ALA A 461 -3.74 9.06 19.93
CA ALA A 461 -3.48 9.78 18.69
C ALA A 461 -4.55 9.51 17.62
N ILE A 462 -4.97 8.24 17.45
CA ILE A 462 -6.03 7.89 16.51
C ILE A 462 -7.35 8.54 16.93
N THR A 463 -7.71 8.50 18.21
CA THR A 463 -8.96 9.11 18.68
C THR A 463 -9.01 10.61 18.45
N GLU A 464 -7.87 11.32 18.61
CA GLU A 464 -7.81 12.75 18.29
C GLU A 464 -7.94 13.00 16.78
N ILE A 465 -7.27 12.19 15.95
CA ILE A 465 -7.34 12.31 14.50
C ILE A 465 -8.78 12.05 14.01
N ASP A 466 -9.42 10.99 14.48
CA ASP A 466 -10.80 10.66 14.12
C ASP A 466 -11.77 11.79 14.51
N THR A 467 -11.59 12.36 15.71
CA THR A 467 -12.39 13.50 16.16
C THR A 467 -12.20 14.71 15.24
N ALA A 468 -10.95 15.04 14.88
CA ALA A 468 -10.65 16.15 13.98
C ALA A 468 -11.21 15.93 12.56
N VAL A 469 -11.18 14.70 12.06
CA VAL A 469 -11.77 14.32 10.77
C VAL A 469 -13.29 14.48 10.81
N ASN A 470 -13.95 13.95 11.84
CA ASN A 470 -15.39 14.05 12.00
C ASN A 470 -15.85 15.51 12.16
N ASP A 471 -15.14 16.32 12.93
CA ASP A 471 -15.42 17.75 13.06
C ASP A 471 -15.32 18.49 11.73
N THR A 472 -14.36 18.12 10.90
CA THR A 472 -14.18 18.69 9.56
C THR A 472 -15.35 18.30 8.66
N ILE A 473 -15.77 17.03 8.68
CA ILE A 473 -16.92 16.53 7.92
C ILE A 473 -18.20 17.28 8.34
N CYS A 474 -18.45 17.41 9.65
CA CYS A 474 -19.63 18.10 10.16
C CYS A 474 -19.68 19.58 9.73
N LYS A 475 -18.54 20.29 9.72
CA LYS A 475 -18.47 21.68 9.25
C LYS A 475 -18.82 21.81 7.76
N PHE A 476 -18.37 20.87 6.94
CA PHE A 476 -18.74 20.84 5.52
C PHE A 476 -20.23 20.51 5.33
N SER A 477 -20.80 19.59 6.11
CA SER A 477 -22.23 19.26 6.05
C SER A 477 -23.15 20.43 6.43
N THR A 478 -22.70 21.35 7.29
CA THR A 478 -23.49 22.55 7.65
C THR A 478 -23.42 23.68 6.63
N LEU A 479 -22.49 23.63 5.67
CA LEU A 479 -22.31 24.66 4.64
C LEU A 479 -23.08 24.36 3.35
N ILE A 480 -23.60 23.14 3.20
CA ILE A 480 -24.46 22.66 2.12
C ILE A 480 -25.91 22.76 2.60
#